data_AF-V8P543-F1
#
_entry.id   AF-V8P543-F1
#
_cell.length_a   1.000
_cell.length_b   1.000
_cell.length_c   1.000
_cell.angle_alpha   90.00
_cell.angle_beta   90.00
_cell.angle_gamma   90.00
#
_symmetry.space_group_name_H-M   'P 1'
#
loop_
_entity.id
_entity.type
_entity.pdbx_description
1 polymer ?
#
loop_
_entity_poly.entity_id
_entity_poly.type
_entity_poly.pdbx_seq_one_letter_code
_entity_poly.pdbx_strand_id
1 'polypeptide(L)'
;MKVELCSFSGYKIYPGHGRRYARTDGKEEVQKKRTRRAVKGHRAITGASLAEIMAKRNQKPEVRKAQREQAIRAAKEAKKAKQATKKTVPSTTKAPTKTAPKQKIVKPVKVSAPRVLRIIQKNK
;
A
#
# COMPACT_ATOMS: atom_id res chain seq x y z
N MET A 1 -37.49 14.78 -31.81
CA MET A 1 -37.41 13.56 -32.64
C MET A 1 -35.95 13.34 -33.05
N LYS A 2 -35.45 12.10 -33.08
CA LYS A 2 -34.02 11.78 -33.26
C LYS A 2 -33.69 11.52 -34.74
N VAL A 3 -32.56 12.05 -35.19
CA VAL A 3 -32.01 11.75 -36.52
C VAL A 3 -31.26 10.43 -36.44
N GLU A 4 -31.63 9.50 -37.30
CA GLU A 4 -30.98 8.20 -37.44
C GLU A 4 -30.03 8.22 -38.63
N LEU A 5 -29.18 7.21 -38.77
CA LEU A 5 -28.32 7.06 -39.95
C LEU A 5 -28.78 5.86 -40.76
N CYS A 6 -28.82 6.00 -42.08
CA CYS A 6 -29.11 4.87 -42.96
C CYS A 6 -28.01 3.81 -42.84
N SER A 7 -28.38 2.56 -42.61
CA SER A 7 -27.41 1.47 -42.46
C SER A 7 -26.62 1.17 -43.75
N PHE A 8 -27.17 1.51 -44.92
CA PHE A 8 -26.50 1.28 -46.20
C PHE A 8 -25.57 2.44 -46.59
N SER A 9 -26.10 3.66 -46.58
CA SER A 9 -25.41 4.83 -47.15
C SER A 9 -24.88 5.82 -46.11
N GLY A 10 -25.21 5.65 -44.83
CA GLY A 10 -24.76 6.52 -43.73
C GLY A 10 -25.39 7.91 -43.71
N TYR A 11 -26.31 8.24 -44.64
CA TYR A 11 -27.01 9.51 -44.65
C TYR A 11 -27.95 9.66 -43.45
N LYS A 12 -28.15 10.92 -43.04
CA LYS A 12 -29.06 11.29 -41.96
C LYS A 12 -30.51 11.08 -42.38
N ILE A 13 -31.22 10.22 -41.65
CA ILE A 13 -32.64 9.97 -41.77
C ILE A 13 -33.36 10.83 -40.73
N TYR A 14 -34.09 11.83 -41.22
CA TYR A 14 -34.93 12.68 -40.40
C TYR A 14 -36.29 12.02 -40.16
N PRO A 15 -37.00 12.42 -39.09
CA PRO A 15 -38.31 11.87 -38.78
C PRO A 15 -39.30 12.04 -39.95
N GLY A 16 -40.10 11.01 -40.20
CA GLY A 16 -41.03 10.97 -41.34
C GLY A 16 -40.39 10.61 -42.69
N HIS A 17 -39.08 10.38 -42.74
CA HIS A 17 -38.37 10.02 -43.96
C HIS A 17 -37.79 8.60 -43.88
N GLY A 18 -37.66 7.95 -45.03
CA GLY A 18 -37.09 6.60 -45.15
C GLY A 18 -38.03 5.48 -44.69
N ARG A 19 -37.54 4.24 -44.76
CA ARG A 19 -38.22 3.04 -44.26
C ARG A 19 -37.23 2.22 -43.44
N ARG A 20 -37.68 1.65 -42.32
CA ARG A 20 -36.85 0.76 -41.50
C ARG A 20 -37.09 -0.68 -41.93
N TYR A 21 -36.04 -1.35 -42.38
CA TYR A 21 -36.08 -2.78 -42.67
C TYR A 21 -35.75 -3.55 -41.39
N ALA A 22 -36.74 -4.27 -40.86
CA ALA A 22 -36.57 -5.13 -39.69
C ALA A 22 -36.25 -6.56 -40.15
N ARG A 23 -35.05 -7.06 -39.84
CA ARG A 23 -34.69 -8.45 -40.11
C ARG A 23 -35.13 -9.36 -38.95
N THR A 24 -35.40 -10.62 -39.26
CA THR A 24 -35.84 -11.63 -38.27
C THR A 24 -34.76 -11.99 -37.24
N ASP A 25 -33.49 -11.83 -37.59
CA ASP A 25 -32.34 -12.09 -36.72
C ASP A 25 -32.09 -11.00 -35.67
N GLY A 26 -32.80 -9.85 -35.72
CA GLY A 26 -32.90 -8.86 -34.64
C GLY A 26 -31.59 -8.22 -34.16
N LYS A 27 -30.46 -8.46 -34.85
CA LYS A 27 -29.15 -7.99 -34.44
C LYS A 27 -28.79 -6.72 -35.19
N GLU A 28 -28.94 -5.58 -34.54
CA GLU A 28 -28.10 -4.41 -34.84
C GLU A 28 -26.68 -4.75 -34.37
N GLU A 29 -25.66 -4.60 -35.22
CA GLU A 29 -24.28 -4.96 -34.92
C GLU A 29 -23.73 -4.10 -33.75
N VAL A 30 -23.93 -4.61 -32.53
CA VAL A 30 -23.46 -3.99 -31.29
C VAL A 30 -21.94 -3.89 -31.35
N GLN A 31 -21.45 -2.65 -31.32
CA GLN A 31 -20.03 -2.34 -31.30
C GLN A 31 -19.29 -3.13 -30.21
N LYS A 32 -18.22 -3.80 -30.63
CA LYS A 32 -17.37 -4.73 -29.87
C LYS A 32 -17.01 -4.21 -28.48
N LYS A 33 -17.27 -5.00 -27.43
CA LYS A 33 -16.73 -4.80 -26.07
C LYS A 33 -15.20 -4.86 -26.12
N ARG A 34 -14.54 -3.71 -26.03
CA ARG A 34 -13.08 -3.61 -25.89
C ARG A 34 -12.70 -3.61 -24.42
N THR A 35 -12.53 -4.78 -23.81
CA THR A 35 -11.87 -4.89 -22.49
C THR A 35 -10.36 -4.86 -22.68
N ARG A 36 -9.78 -3.67 -22.89
CA ARG A 36 -8.32 -3.55 -22.94
C ARG A 36 -7.75 -3.52 -21.52
N ARG A 37 -7.10 -4.60 -21.10
CA ARG A 37 -6.20 -4.58 -19.93
C ARG A 37 -4.80 -4.28 -20.39
N ALA A 38 -4.30 -3.09 -20.02
CA ALA A 38 -2.89 -2.76 -20.16
C ALA A 38 -2.21 -2.93 -18.81
N VAL A 39 -1.24 -3.84 -18.71
CA VAL A 39 -0.38 -3.94 -17.54
C VAL A 39 0.98 -3.39 -17.92
N LYS A 40 1.37 -2.29 -17.27
CA LYS A 40 2.69 -1.67 -17.48
C LYS A 40 3.70 -2.34 -16.55
N GLY A 41 4.83 -2.76 -17.12
CA GLY A 41 5.91 -3.43 -16.39
C GLY A 41 6.80 -2.47 -15.60
N HIS A 42 7.85 -3.04 -15.00
CA HIS A 42 8.78 -2.31 -14.16
C HIS A 42 9.63 -1.32 -14.96
N ARG A 43 9.68 -0.07 -14.51
CA ARG A 43 10.53 1.00 -15.06
C ARG A 43 11.77 1.17 -14.19
N ALA A 44 12.85 1.69 -14.77
CA ALA A 44 14.02 2.12 -14.00
C ALA A 44 13.66 3.28 -13.08
N ILE A 45 14.35 3.38 -11.95
CA ILE A 45 14.18 4.44 -10.94
C ILE A 45 15.50 5.21 -10.85
N THR A 46 15.45 6.51 -10.58
CA THR A 46 16.66 7.32 -10.37
C THR A 46 17.51 6.74 -9.24
N GLY A 47 18.76 6.42 -9.51
CA GLY A 47 19.69 5.82 -8.54
C GLY A 47 19.73 4.28 -8.52
N ALA A 48 18.91 3.60 -9.32
CA ALA A 48 19.03 2.15 -9.54
C ALA A 48 18.60 1.78 -10.96
N SER A 49 19.54 1.24 -11.74
CA SER A 49 19.23 0.78 -13.09
C SER A 49 18.24 -0.39 -13.07
N LEU A 50 17.46 -0.58 -14.14
CA LEU A 50 16.49 -1.68 -14.23
C LEU A 50 17.18 -3.06 -14.06
N ALA A 51 18.43 -3.17 -14.52
CA ALA A 51 19.26 -4.37 -14.37
C ALA A 51 19.57 -4.69 -12.89
N GLU A 52 19.99 -3.71 -12.10
CA GLU A 52 20.24 -3.89 -10.67
C GLU A 52 18.99 -4.30 -9.91
N ILE A 53 17.83 -3.73 -10.27
CA ILE A 53 16.57 -4.07 -9.61
C ILE A 53 16.16 -5.51 -9.96
N MET A 54 16.32 -5.95 -11.21
CA MET A 54 16.06 -7.34 -11.61
C MET A 54 17.03 -8.32 -10.94
N ALA A 55 18.31 -7.99 -10.86
CA ALA A 55 19.31 -8.82 -10.19
C ALA A 55 18.97 -9.03 -8.71
N LYS A 56 18.60 -7.97 -7.97
CA LYS A 56 18.15 -8.07 -6.57
C LYS A 56 16.83 -8.85 -6.44
N ARG A 57 15.87 -8.60 -7.34
CA ARG A 57 14.57 -9.30 -7.36
C ARG A 57 14.65 -10.78 -7.69
N ASN A 58 15.69 -11.22 -8.40
CA ASN A 58 15.82 -12.61 -8.85
C ASN A 58 16.85 -13.41 -8.02
N GLN A 59 17.39 -12.86 -6.93
CA GLN A 59 18.25 -13.64 -6.03
C GLN A 59 17.51 -14.86 -5.49
N LYS A 60 18.16 -16.02 -5.52
CA LYS A 60 17.60 -17.28 -5.01
C LYS A 60 17.20 -17.14 -3.53
N PRO A 61 16.13 -17.82 -3.09
CA PRO A 61 15.64 -17.72 -1.72
C PRO A 61 16.68 -18.13 -0.67
N GLU A 62 17.60 -19.02 -1.00
CA GLU A 62 18.72 -19.43 -0.14
C GLU A 62 19.65 -18.25 0.19
N VAL A 63 20.05 -17.48 -0.83
CA VAL A 63 20.90 -16.29 -0.66
C VAL A 63 20.19 -15.25 0.22
N ARG A 64 18.88 -15.08 0.03
CA ARG A 64 18.07 -14.17 0.86
C ARG A 64 17.98 -14.64 2.31
N LYS A 65 17.82 -15.94 2.54
CA LYS A 65 17.75 -16.52 3.89
C LYS A 65 19.09 -16.37 4.60
N ALA A 66 20.20 -16.67 3.93
CA ALA A 66 21.54 -16.52 4.49
C ALA A 66 21.83 -15.06 4.91
N GLN A 67 21.53 -14.08 4.05
CA GLN A 67 21.70 -12.67 4.38
C GLN A 67 20.82 -12.23 5.56
N ARG A 68 19.56 -12.70 5.60
CA ARG A 68 18.64 -12.43 6.73
C ARG A 68 19.17 -13.00 8.03
N GLU A 69 19.64 -14.24 8.02
CA GLU A 69 20.19 -14.90 9.21
C GLU A 69 21.47 -14.22 9.70
N GLN A 70 22.37 -13.85 8.79
CA GLN A 70 23.57 -13.08 9.13
C GLN A 70 23.21 -11.74 9.76
N ALA A 71 22.25 -11.00 9.19
CA ALA A 71 21.79 -9.74 9.76
C ALA A 71 21.15 -9.92 11.16
N ILE A 72 20.38 -10.99 11.37
CA ILE A 72 19.79 -11.32 12.67
C ILE A 72 20.87 -11.66 13.69
N ARG A 73 21.90 -12.44 13.30
CA ARG A 73 23.03 -12.79 14.18
C ARG A 73 23.81 -11.55 14.59
N ALA A 74 24.20 -10.72 13.62
CA ALA A 74 24.89 -9.46 13.87
C ALA A 74 24.07 -8.51 14.77
N ALA A 75 22.76 -8.41 14.55
CA ALA A 75 21.89 -7.59 15.39
C ALA A 75 21.78 -8.13 16.83
N LYS A 76 21.70 -9.46 17.00
CA LYS A 76 21.69 -10.10 18.32
C LYS A 76 23.01 -9.91 19.06
N GLU A 77 24.14 -10.04 18.37
CA GLU A 77 25.47 -9.81 18.94
C GLU A 77 25.69 -8.35 19.31
N ALA A 78 25.33 -7.41 18.43
CA ALA A 78 25.35 -5.98 18.74
C ALA A 78 24.46 -5.64 19.94
N LYS A 79 23.30 -6.30 20.10
CA LYS A 79 22.43 -6.13 21.27
C LYS A 79 23.07 -6.70 22.53
N LYS A 80 23.69 -7.88 22.47
CA LYS A 80 24.42 -8.50 23.59
C LYS A 80 25.60 -7.63 24.03
N ALA A 81 26.39 -7.11 23.09
CA ALA A 81 27.49 -6.19 23.37
C ALA A 81 26.99 -4.90 24.04
N LYS A 82 25.90 -4.29 23.53
CA LYS A 82 25.25 -3.13 24.15
C LYS A 82 24.67 -3.43 25.55
N GLN A 83 24.33 -4.68 25.84
CA GLN A 83 23.87 -5.08 27.18
C GLN A 83 25.05 -5.36 28.12
N ALA A 84 26.14 -5.93 27.63
CA ALA A 84 27.36 -6.15 28.41
C ALA A 84 28.02 -4.84 28.83
N THR A 85 28.05 -3.84 27.95
CA THR A 85 28.53 -2.48 28.29
C THR A 85 27.59 -1.77 29.27
N LYS A 86 26.29 -2.06 29.25
CA LYS A 86 25.35 -1.56 30.27
C LYS A 86 25.46 -2.28 31.62
N LYS A 87 25.91 -3.54 31.66
CA LYS A 87 26.04 -4.34 32.89
C LYS A 87 27.39 -4.18 33.60
N THR A 88 28.42 -3.72 32.91
CA THR A 88 29.78 -3.46 33.46
C THR A 88 29.92 -2.08 34.09
N VAL A 89 28.82 -1.34 34.26
CA VAL A 89 28.79 -0.11 35.05
C VAL A 89 27.94 -0.32 36.31
N PRO A 90 28.46 -0.95 37.37
CA PRO A 90 27.94 -0.75 38.71
C PRO A 90 28.50 0.58 39.26
N SER A 91 27.61 1.58 39.32
CA SER A 91 27.60 2.78 40.20
C SER A 91 28.87 3.20 40.95
N THR A 92 29.43 4.34 40.55
CA THR A 92 29.98 5.40 41.44
C THR A 92 29.41 6.72 40.87
N THR A 93 28.66 7.57 41.55
CA THR A 93 28.64 7.99 42.96
C THR A 93 27.21 8.33 43.40
N LYS A 94 26.81 7.84 44.58
CA LYS A 94 25.88 8.58 45.45
C LYS A 94 26.74 9.24 46.53
N ALA A 95 26.70 10.57 46.61
CA ALA A 95 26.91 11.30 47.86
C ALA A 95 25.88 12.45 47.92
N PRO A 96 25.27 12.71 49.09
CA PRO A 96 24.10 13.56 49.24
C PRO A 96 24.46 14.99 49.62
N THR A 97 23.83 15.99 49.00
CA THR A 97 23.76 17.35 49.56
C THR A 97 22.36 17.94 49.40
N LYS A 98 22.03 18.73 50.42
CA LYS A 98 20.71 19.14 50.88
C LYS A 98 20.05 20.22 49.99
N THR A 99 18.71 20.21 50.05
CA THR A 99 17.78 21.37 50.05
C THR A 99 17.77 22.37 48.89
N ALA A 100 16.69 22.38 48.08
CA ALA A 100 15.55 23.29 48.26
C ALA A 100 14.48 23.09 47.15
N PRO A 101 13.16 23.21 47.45
CA PRO A 101 12.08 22.86 46.53
C PRO A 101 11.61 24.07 45.69
N LYS A 102 11.44 23.89 44.37
CA LYS A 102 10.69 24.83 43.51
C LYS A 102 9.78 24.10 42.51
N GLN A 103 8.56 23.89 42.98
CA GLN A 103 7.25 24.12 42.34
C GLN A 103 7.10 24.19 40.80
N LYS A 104 6.03 23.50 40.36
CA LYS A 104 5.04 23.84 39.30
C LYS A 104 5.49 23.72 37.84
N ILE A 105 5.03 22.68 37.15
CA ILE A 105 3.84 22.76 36.26
C ILE A 105 3.40 21.33 35.88
N VAL A 106 2.16 20.98 36.19
CA VAL A 106 1.53 19.72 35.74
C VAL A 106 0.88 20.02 34.38
N LYS A 107 1.28 19.31 33.33
CA LYS A 107 0.48 19.20 32.10
C LYS A 107 -0.20 17.82 32.10
N PRO A 108 -1.54 17.77 31.92
CA PRO A 108 -2.31 16.55 32.14
C PRO A 108 -2.09 15.50 31.06
N VAL A 109 -1.88 14.27 31.51
CA VAL A 109 -1.83 13.05 30.70
C VAL A 109 -3.24 12.75 30.18
N LYS A 110 -3.43 12.76 28.86
CA LYS A 110 -4.61 12.14 28.22
C LYS A 110 -4.46 10.63 28.31
N VAL A 111 -5.22 10.02 29.23
CA VAL A 111 -5.42 8.57 29.30
C VAL A 111 -6.18 8.16 28.04
N SER A 112 -5.55 7.35 27.18
CA SER A 112 -6.26 6.67 26.09
C SER A 112 -7.13 5.56 26.69
N ALA A 113 -8.44 5.70 26.58
CA ALA A 113 -9.40 4.72 27.10
C ALA A 113 -9.17 3.31 26.55
N PRO A 114 -9.34 2.25 27.37
CA PRO A 114 -9.27 0.87 26.90
C PRO A 114 -10.44 0.59 25.95
N ARG A 115 -10.14 0.09 24.75
CA ARG A 115 -11.14 -0.37 23.76
C ARG A 115 -11.77 -1.69 24.22
N VAL A 116 -12.70 -1.62 25.16
CA VAL A 116 -13.60 -2.74 25.48
C VAL A 116 -15.04 -2.22 25.48
N LEU A 117 -15.60 -2.03 24.28
CA LEU A 117 -17.04 -2.00 23.99
C LEU A 117 -17.26 -1.63 22.51
N ARG A 118 -16.98 -2.57 21.60
CA ARG A 118 -17.48 -2.51 20.22
C ARG A 118 -17.56 -3.88 19.54
N ILE A 119 -17.92 -4.92 20.31
CA ILE A 119 -18.26 -6.25 19.76
C ILE A 119 -19.52 -6.77 20.47
N ILE A 120 -20.55 -5.94 20.65
CA ILE A 120 -21.91 -6.43 20.98
C ILE A 120 -22.91 -5.43 20.40
N GLN A 121 -23.08 -5.38 19.06
CA GLN A 121 -24.30 -4.84 18.41
C GLN A 121 -24.36 -4.95 16.88
N LYS A 122 -23.87 -6.04 16.28
CA LYS A 122 -24.18 -6.34 14.86
C LYS A 122 -24.37 -7.83 14.64
N ASN A 123 -25.42 -8.36 15.26
CA ASN A 123 -26.15 -9.55 14.82
C ASN A 123 -27.54 -9.51 15.48
N LYS A 124 -28.40 -8.69 14.88
CA LYS A 124 -29.85 -8.88 14.85
C LYS A 124 -30.34 -8.26 13.55
#